data_AF-A0A9P1FFZ0-F1
#
_entry.id   AF-A0A9P1FFZ0-F1
#
_cell.length_a   1.000
_cell.length_b   1.000
_cell.length_c   1.000
_cell.angle_alpha   90.00
_cell.angle_beta   90.00
_cell.angle_gamma   90.00
#
_symmetry.space_group_name_H-M   'P 1'
#
loop_
_entity.id
_entity.type
_entity.pdbx_description
1 polymer ?
#
loop_
_entity_poly.entity_id
_entity_poly.type
_entity_poly.pdbx_seq_one_letter_code
_entity_poly.pdbx_strand_id
1 'polypeptide(L)'
;MAPAIELGLNHFRPPPKPGCVGWGKEEVAQDERQTSMLDLPSPKQRREREPEPDLGPLHNAEHLQEAEKANLDALKARDPALKELLEEDADALESPEVKSAFELYRLSLIALDAGGALARKAFRAVVQDDAEELRRLFETTTLRWDAENSGGQSLMEVALERQKPHVQTVIREMQQDQSHLDAPSQS
;
A
#
# COMPACT_ATOMS: atom_id res chain seq x y z
N MET A 1 -68.82 -1.76 -5.19
CA MET A 1 -68.43 -1.51 -3.78
C MET A 1 -66.91 -1.42 -3.77
N ALA A 2 -66.37 -0.21 -3.60
CA ALA A 2 -64.93 0.07 -3.61
C ALA A 2 -64.49 0.46 -2.18
N PRO A 3 -63.34 0.01 -1.67
CA PRO A 3 -62.87 0.41 -0.35
C PRO A 3 -62.26 1.81 -0.37
N ALA A 4 -62.64 2.60 0.64
CA ALA A 4 -62.15 3.94 0.90
C ALA A 4 -60.70 3.92 1.39
N ILE A 5 -59.87 4.79 0.82
CA ILE A 5 -58.48 5.03 1.22
C ILE A 5 -58.52 6.11 2.31
N GLU A 6 -58.28 5.73 3.58
CA GLU A 6 -58.07 6.67 4.69
C GLU A 6 -56.69 7.32 4.53
N LEU A 7 -56.69 8.61 4.19
CA LEU A 7 -55.50 9.45 4.24
C LEU A 7 -55.25 9.85 5.71
N GLY A 8 -54.27 9.20 6.33
CA GLY A 8 -53.77 9.54 7.66
C GLY A 8 -53.21 10.97 7.69
N LEU A 9 -53.95 11.87 8.32
CA LEU A 9 -53.53 13.24 8.62
C LEU A 9 -52.37 13.21 9.65
N ASN A 10 -51.15 13.22 9.14
CA ASN A 10 -49.94 13.43 9.93
C ASN A 10 -50.05 14.74 10.72
N HIS A 11 -50.19 14.60 12.04
CA HIS A 11 -50.19 15.71 12.98
C HIS A 11 -48.83 16.41 12.96
N PHE A 12 -48.79 17.58 12.32
CA PHE A 12 -47.64 18.47 12.33
C PHE A 12 -47.45 19.02 13.75
N ARG A 13 -46.47 18.52 14.50
CA ARG A 13 -46.08 19.12 15.78
C ARG A 13 -45.20 20.35 15.51
N PRO A 14 -45.54 21.53 16.06
CA PRO A 14 -44.68 22.71 15.96
C PRO A 14 -43.38 22.50 16.76
N PRO A 15 -42.25 23.08 16.32
CA PRO A 15 -40.99 23.00 17.05
C PRO A 15 -41.08 23.73 18.39
N PRO A 16 -40.37 23.26 19.44
CA PRO A 16 -40.29 23.97 20.71
C PRO A 16 -39.61 25.32 20.53
N LYS A 17 -40.16 26.34 21.20
CA LYS A 17 -39.62 27.71 21.19
C LYS A 17 -38.23 27.74 21.84
N PRO A 18 -37.28 28.54 21.31
CA PRO A 18 -35.98 28.72 21.94
C PRO A 18 -36.11 29.66 23.13
N GLY A 19 -35.63 29.22 24.29
CA GLY A 19 -35.52 30.04 25.50
C GLY A 19 -36.16 29.38 26.72
N CYS A 20 -35.33 29.19 27.75
CA CYS A 20 -35.61 28.55 29.05
C CYS A 20 -35.41 27.03 29.08
N VAL A 21 -34.14 26.60 29.08
CA VAL A 21 -33.74 25.39 29.79
C VAL A 21 -32.96 25.82 31.02
N GLY A 22 -33.43 25.37 32.18
CA GLY A 22 -32.95 25.77 33.49
C GLY A 22 -31.51 25.37 33.72
N TRP A 23 -30.86 26.14 34.59
CA TRP A 23 -29.55 25.86 35.15
C TRP A 23 -29.68 24.67 36.11
N GLY A 24 -29.74 23.47 35.53
CA GLY A 24 -29.40 22.25 36.25
C GLY A 24 -27.91 22.29 36.53
N LYS A 25 -27.55 22.30 37.82
CA LYS A 25 -26.20 22.02 38.30
C LYS A 25 -25.87 20.59 37.89
N GLU A 26 -25.23 20.43 36.74
CA GLU A 26 -24.54 19.21 36.38
C GLU A 26 -23.06 19.55 36.56
N GLU A 27 -22.47 18.97 37.61
CA GLU A 27 -21.05 19.07 37.92
C GLU A 27 -20.26 18.48 36.76
N VAL A 28 -19.92 19.34 35.79
CA VAL A 28 -18.92 19.06 34.79
C VAL A 28 -17.59 19.03 35.53
N ALA A 29 -17.17 17.84 35.94
CA ALA A 29 -15.79 17.53 36.23
C ALA A 29 -14.99 17.81 34.95
N GLN A 30 -14.48 19.04 34.84
CA GLN A 30 -13.41 19.39 33.92
C GLN A 30 -12.16 18.66 34.39
N ASP A 31 -12.04 17.38 34.01
CA ASP A 31 -10.76 16.69 33.97
C ASP A 31 -10.00 17.32 32.80
N GLU A 32 -9.39 18.48 33.06
CA GLU A 32 -8.37 19.09 32.21
C GLU A 32 -7.15 18.16 32.18
N ARG A 33 -7.30 17.03 31.48
CA ARG A 33 -6.14 16.33 30.95
C ARG A 33 -5.60 17.21 29.84
N GLN A 34 -4.73 18.13 30.24
CA GLN A 34 -3.64 18.56 29.41
C GLN A 34 -3.05 17.28 28.80
N THR A 35 -3.41 16.98 27.55
CA THR A 35 -2.66 16.03 26.74
C THR A 35 -1.26 16.59 26.69
N SER A 36 -0.41 16.05 27.57
CA SER A 36 0.98 16.37 27.66
C SER A 36 1.57 16.17 26.27
N MET A 37 2.45 17.05 25.84
CA MET A 37 3.22 16.91 24.60
C MET A 37 4.10 15.63 24.59
N LEU A 38 4.10 14.87 25.69
CA LEU A 38 4.72 13.54 25.86
C LEU A 38 3.75 12.36 25.67
N ASP A 39 2.44 12.59 25.48
CA ASP A 39 1.45 11.56 25.10
C ASP A 39 1.34 11.39 23.57
N LEU A 40 2.37 11.78 22.83
CA LEU A 40 2.48 11.39 21.43
C LEU A 40 2.73 9.87 21.39
N PRO A 41 1.89 9.09 20.68
CA PRO A 41 2.11 7.66 20.55
C PRO A 41 3.51 7.43 19.97
N SER A 42 4.28 6.52 20.59
CA SER A 42 5.59 6.14 20.09
C SER A 42 5.48 5.72 18.61
N PRO A 43 6.51 5.93 17.76
CA PRO A 43 6.48 5.47 16.36
C PRO A 43 6.06 4.00 16.19
N LYS A 44 6.36 3.17 17.20
CA LYS A 44 5.92 1.77 17.26
C LYS A 44 4.40 1.60 17.45
N GLN A 45 3.77 2.46 18.25
CA GLN A 45 2.32 2.43 18.51
C GLN A 45 1.51 3.04 17.36
N ARG A 46 2.10 3.95 16.58
CA ARG A 46 1.50 4.43 15.32
C ARG A 46 1.36 3.29 14.31
N ARG A 47 2.37 2.42 14.27
CA ARG A 47 2.48 1.24 13.39
C ARG A 47 1.42 0.16 13.62
N GLU A 48 0.87 0.07 14.82
CA GLU A 48 -0.16 -0.93 15.16
C GLU A 48 -1.59 -0.45 14.83
N ARG A 49 -1.77 0.84 14.52
CA ARG A 49 -3.09 1.44 14.23
C ARG A 49 -3.31 1.81 12.77
N GLU A 50 -2.26 1.87 11.97
CA GLU A 50 -2.43 2.06 10.53
C GLU A 50 -2.89 0.71 9.94
N PRO A 51 -4.09 0.64 9.33
CA PRO A 51 -4.43 -0.52 8.53
C PRO A 51 -3.31 -0.71 7.49
N GLU A 52 -2.89 -1.96 7.26
CA GLU A 52 -1.91 -2.23 6.20
C GLU A 52 -2.34 -1.47 4.96
N PRO A 53 -1.42 -0.73 4.31
CA PRO A 53 -1.77 0.06 3.14
C PRO A 53 -2.47 -0.90 2.19
N ASP A 54 -3.71 -0.57 1.83
CA ASP A 54 -4.47 -1.31 0.85
C ASP A 54 -3.74 -1.12 -0.48
N LEU A 55 -2.78 -2.01 -0.75
CA LEU A 55 -1.85 -1.98 -1.89
C LEU A 55 -2.57 -2.28 -3.22
N GLY A 56 -3.91 -2.17 -3.23
CA GLY A 56 -4.74 -2.52 -4.36
C GLY A 56 -4.68 -4.02 -4.68
N PRO A 57 -5.02 -4.41 -5.92
CA PRO A 57 -5.10 -5.82 -6.34
C PRO A 57 -3.77 -6.60 -6.25
N LEU A 58 -2.65 -5.90 -6.04
CA LEU A 58 -1.32 -6.51 -5.92
C LEU A 58 -1.07 -6.85 -4.44
N HIS A 59 -1.75 -7.91 -3.99
CA HIS A 59 -1.67 -8.41 -2.62
C HIS A 59 -0.24 -8.84 -2.22
N ASN A 60 0.58 -7.97 -1.65
CA ASN A 60 1.79 -8.33 -0.88
C ASN A 60 2.95 -8.97 -1.69
N ALA A 61 4.19 -8.71 -1.26
CA ALA A 61 5.41 -9.18 -1.96
C ALA A 61 5.50 -10.72 -2.12
N GLU A 62 4.82 -11.47 -1.27
CA GLU A 62 4.78 -12.93 -1.30
C GLU A 62 3.88 -13.46 -2.43
N HIS A 63 2.76 -12.80 -2.76
CA HIS A 63 1.88 -13.20 -3.86
C HIS A 63 2.59 -13.12 -5.21
N LEU A 64 3.44 -12.11 -5.40
CA LEU A 64 4.27 -12.03 -6.59
C LEU A 64 5.34 -13.12 -6.65
N GLN A 65 5.98 -13.47 -5.54
CA GLN A 65 6.96 -14.56 -5.55
C GLN A 65 6.32 -15.89 -5.98
N GLU A 66 5.08 -16.12 -5.54
CA GLU A 66 4.33 -17.30 -5.97
C GLU A 66 3.86 -17.19 -7.42
N ALA A 67 3.56 -15.98 -7.92
CA ALA A 67 3.39 -15.71 -9.34
C ALA A 67 4.68 -15.97 -10.15
N GLU A 68 5.87 -15.63 -9.67
CA GLU A 68 7.13 -15.96 -10.36
C GLU A 68 7.36 -17.47 -10.42
N LYS A 69 7.09 -18.18 -9.32
CA LYS A 69 7.29 -19.64 -9.19
C LYS A 69 6.22 -20.48 -9.88
N ALA A 70 5.18 -19.86 -10.46
CA ALA A 70 4.02 -20.56 -11.03
C ALA A 70 3.27 -21.43 -10.00
N ASN A 71 3.28 -21.04 -8.72
CA ASN A 71 2.72 -21.85 -7.65
C ASN A 71 1.22 -21.58 -7.49
N LEU A 72 0.41 -22.37 -8.18
CA LEU A 72 -1.04 -22.21 -8.26
C LEU A 72 -1.75 -22.36 -6.89
N ASP A 73 -1.33 -23.30 -6.05
CA ASP A 73 -1.95 -23.52 -4.75
C ASP A 73 -1.70 -22.35 -3.79
N ALA A 74 -0.49 -21.80 -3.84
CA ALA A 74 -0.13 -20.63 -3.04
C ALA A 74 -0.79 -19.34 -3.54
N LEU A 75 -1.02 -19.22 -4.85
CA LEU A 75 -1.81 -18.13 -5.44
C LEU A 75 -3.28 -18.22 -5.02
N LYS A 76 -3.91 -19.40 -5.10
CA LYS A 76 -5.29 -19.63 -4.61
C LYS A 76 -5.46 -19.30 -3.12
N ALA A 77 -4.45 -19.59 -2.30
CA ALA A 77 -4.52 -19.29 -0.88
C ALA A 77 -4.54 -17.78 -0.57
N ARG A 78 -4.06 -16.96 -1.50
CA ARG A 78 -3.83 -15.52 -1.30
C ARG A 78 -4.76 -14.64 -2.13
N ASP A 79 -5.23 -15.14 -3.27
CA ASP A 79 -6.24 -14.50 -4.10
C ASP A 79 -7.57 -15.26 -3.96
N PRO A 80 -8.49 -14.78 -3.12
CA PRO A 80 -9.79 -15.41 -2.92
C PRO A 80 -10.66 -15.39 -4.19
N ALA A 81 -10.49 -14.40 -5.07
CA ALA A 81 -11.25 -14.32 -6.33
C ALA A 81 -10.74 -15.36 -7.35
N LEU A 82 -9.43 -15.56 -7.44
CA LEU A 82 -8.83 -16.63 -8.23
C LEU A 82 -9.24 -18.02 -7.70
N LYS A 83 -9.32 -18.17 -6.37
CA LYS A 83 -9.76 -19.41 -5.74
C LYS A 83 -11.21 -19.73 -6.10
N GLU A 84 -12.12 -18.78 -5.94
CA GLU A 84 -13.54 -18.93 -6.27
C GLU A 84 -13.72 -19.32 -7.74
N LEU A 85 -13.05 -18.61 -8.65
CA LEU A 85 -13.08 -18.89 -10.09
C LEU A 85 -12.61 -20.33 -10.44
N LEU A 86 -11.61 -20.84 -9.74
CA LEU A 86 -11.06 -22.18 -9.98
C LEU A 86 -11.78 -23.31 -9.22
N GLU A 87 -12.53 -22.97 -8.17
CA GLU A 87 -13.39 -23.92 -7.44
C GLU A 87 -14.76 -24.10 -8.12
N GLU A 88 -15.27 -23.06 -8.77
CA GLU A 88 -16.48 -23.13 -9.59
C GLU A 88 -16.28 -24.03 -10.82
N ASP A 89 -15.04 -24.16 -11.30
CA ASP A 89 -14.70 -24.91 -12.50
C ASP A 89 -13.42 -25.75 -12.27
N ALA A 90 -13.57 -26.85 -11.51
CA ALA A 90 -12.46 -27.69 -11.05
C ALA A 90 -11.61 -28.29 -12.18
N ASP A 91 -12.20 -28.50 -13.36
CA ASP A 91 -11.54 -29.01 -14.56
C ASP A 91 -11.00 -27.89 -15.48
N ALA A 92 -11.23 -26.61 -15.13
CA ALA A 92 -10.83 -25.48 -15.95
C ALA A 92 -9.34 -25.49 -16.25
N LEU A 93 -8.49 -25.90 -15.29
CA LEU A 93 -7.05 -25.96 -15.48
C LEU A 93 -6.59 -27.08 -16.42
N GLU A 94 -7.45 -27.98 -16.89
CA GLU A 94 -7.10 -28.93 -17.95
C GLU A 94 -7.26 -28.31 -19.35
N SER A 95 -8.06 -27.26 -19.49
CA SER A 95 -8.23 -26.52 -20.74
C SER A 95 -6.96 -25.69 -21.07
N PRO A 96 -6.44 -25.78 -22.30
CA PRO A 96 -5.30 -24.98 -22.73
C PRO A 96 -5.59 -23.47 -22.74
N GLU A 97 -6.85 -23.07 -22.94
CA GLU A 97 -7.30 -21.68 -22.91
C GLU A 97 -7.17 -21.08 -21.50
N VAL A 98 -7.58 -21.83 -20.48
CA VAL A 98 -7.50 -21.39 -19.08
C VAL A 98 -6.04 -21.35 -18.60
N LYS A 99 -5.20 -22.33 -18.99
CA LYS A 99 -3.75 -22.27 -18.74
C LYS A 99 -3.13 -21.00 -19.32
N SER A 100 -3.52 -20.63 -20.54
CA SER A 100 -3.04 -19.41 -21.20
C SER A 100 -3.52 -18.14 -20.51
N ALA A 101 -4.78 -18.11 -20.06
CA ALA A 101 -5.32 -16.99 -19.28
C ALA A 101 -4.62 -16.85 -17.91
N PHE A 102 -4.32 -17.96 -17.24
CA PHE A 102 -3.57 -17.98 -15.98
C PHE A 102 -2.13 -17.47 -16.16
N GLU A 103 -1.44 -17.88 -17.23
CA GLU A 103 -0.13 -17.34 -17.56
C GLU A 103 -0.18 -15.83 -17.82
N LEU A 104 -1.20 -15.34 -18.55
CA LEU A 104 -1.42 -13.90 -18.73
C LEU A 104 -1.65 -13.18 -17.41
N TYR A 105 -2.43 -13.75 -16.50
CA TYR A 105 -2.65 -13.21 -15.15
C TYR A 105 -1.32 -13.11 -14.38
N ARG A 106 -0.52 -14.18 -14.33
CA ARG A 106 0.83 -14.16 -13.71
C ARG A 106 1.72 -13.08 -14.30
N LEU A 107 1.82 -13.04 -15.63
CA LEU A 107 2.66 -12.06 -16.32
C LEU A 107 2.19 -10.64 -16.07
N SER A 108 0.88 -10.42 -15.96
CA SER A 108 0.30 -9.11 -15.62
C SER A 108 0.65 -8.71 -14.19
N LEU A 109 0.56 -9.62 -13.21
CA LEU A 109 0.99 -9.34 -11.83
C LEU A 109 2.47 -8.94 -11.79
N ILE A 110 3.33 -9.67 -12.50
CA ILE A 110 4.76 -9.39 -12.56
C ILE A 110 5.06 -8.06 -13.27
N ALA A 111 4.39 -7.80 -14.40
CA ALA A 111 4.57 -6.58 -15.16
C ALA A 111 4.10 -5.33 -14.38
N LEU A 112 3.01 -5.46 -13.63
CA LEU A 112 2.44 -4.37 -12.86
C LEU A 112 3.19 -4.11 -11.53
N ASP A 113 3.89 -5.11 -10.95
CA ASP A 113 4.80 -4.94 -9.80
C ASP A 113 6.29 -4.99 -10.19
N ALA A 114 6.64 -4.64 -11.44
CA ALA A 114 8.04 -4.51 -11.84
C ALA A 114 8.81 -3.56 -10.89
N GLY A 115 8.14 -2.52 -10.38
CA GLY A 115 8.70 -1.59 -9.39
C GLY A 115 9.13 -2.28 -8.09
N GLY A 116 8.29 -3.13 -7.50
CA GLY A 116 8.60 -3.83 -6.25
C GLY A 116 9.71 -4.87 -6.41
N ALA A 117 9.72 -5.61 -7.52
CA ALA A 117 10.78 -6.58 -7.80
C ALA A 117 12.14 -5.90 -8.03
N LEU A 118 12.15 -4.76 -8.73
CA LEU A 118 13.34 -3.95 -8.96
C LEU A 118 13.86 -3.32 -7.67
N ALA A 119 12.97 -2.77 -6.83
CA ALA A 119 13.34 -2.23 -5.53
C ALA A 119 13.99 -3.32 -4.66
N ARG A 120 13.38 -4.52 -4.56
CA ARG A 120 13.95 -5.66 -3.83
C ARG A 120 15.35 -6.05 -4.33
N LYS A 121 15.57 -6.06 -5.65
CA LYS A 121 16.89 -6.32 -6.25
C LYS A 121 17.90 -5.23 -5.86
N ALA A 122 17.51 -3.96 -5.95
CA ALA A 122 18.36 -2.84 -5.57
C ALA A 122 18.76 -2.87 -4.08
N PHE A 123 17.81 -3.12 -3.18
CA PHE A 123 18.10 -3.25 -1.74
C PHE A 123 19.01 -4.44 -1.44
N ARG A 124 18.86 -5.56 -2.17
CA ARG A 124 19.79 -6.70 -2.05
C ARG A 124 21.20 -6.33 -2.49
N ALA A 125 21.36 -5.64 -3.61
CA ALA A 125 22.66 -5.16 -4.08
C ALA A 125 23.32 -4.23 -3.03
N VAL A 126 22.55 -3.32 -2.41
CA VAL A 126 23.04 -2.47 -1.32
C VAL A 126 23.53 -3.29 -0.12
N VAL A 127 22.76 -4.28 0.33
CA VAL A 127 23.15 -5.14 1.46
C VAL A 127 24.45 -5.91 1.16
N GLN A 128 24.65 -6.31 -0.10
CA GLN A 128 25.82 -7.04 -0.56
C GLN A 128 27.03 -6.14 -0.91
N ASP A 129 26.88 -4.81 -0.88
CA ASP A 129 27.87 -3.84 -1.41
C ASP A 129 28.16 -4.02 -2.90
N ASP A 130 27.20 -4.56 -3.67
CA ASP A 130 27.35 -4.78 -5.11
C ASP A 130 27.02 -3.49 -5.89
N ALA A 131 28.06 -2.67 -6.04
CA ALA A 131 27.98 -1.40 -6.76
C ALA A 131 27.75 -1.57 -8.27
N GLU A 132 28.23 -2.66 -8.87
CA GLU A 132 28.08 -2.90 -10.31
C GLU A 132 26.65 -3.32 -10.65
N GLU A 133 26.07 -4.24 -9.88
CA GLU A 133 24.67 -4.62 -10.04
C GLU A 133 23.75 -3.42 -9.82
N LEU A 134 24.00 -2.61 -8.79
CA LEU A 134 23.20 -1.41 -8.52
C LEU A 134 23.29 -0.39 -9.67
N ARG A 135 24.48 -0.16 -10.22
CA ARG A 135 24.65 0.74 -11.38
C ARG A 135 23.90 0.22 -12.60
N ARG A 136 24.01 -1.08 -12.90
CA ARG A 136 23.25 -1.70 -14.00
C ARG A 136 21.75 -1.55 -13.81
N LEU A 137 21.24 -1.70 -12.57
CA LEU A 137 19.82 -1.51 -12.29
C LEU A 137 19.39 -0.07 -12.59
N PHE A 138 20.17 0.95 -12.20
CA PHE A 138 19.84 2.34 -12.53
C PHE A 138 19.91 2.65 -14.03
N GLU A 139 20.87 2.07 -14.77
CA GLU A 139 21.02 2.33 -16.21
C GLU A 139 19.98 1.61 -17.06
N THR A 140 19.58 0.40 -16.66
CA THR A 140 18.70 -0.46 -17.48
C THR A 140 17.23 -0.36 -17.10
N THR A 141 16.90 0.25 -15.97
CA THR A 141 15.54 0.28 -15.43
C THR A 141 15.12 1.66 -14.96
N THR A 142 13.82 1.89 -14.80
CA THR A 142 13.26 3.15 -14.28
C THR A 142 13.31 3.24 -12.75
N LEU A 143 14.31 2.62 -12.12
CA LEU A 143 14.50 2.65 -10.66
C LEU A 143 14.85 4.08 -10.23
N ARG A 144 14.06 4.65 -9.32
CA ARG A 144 14.37 5.95 -8.73
C ARG A 144 15.39 5.83 -7.61
N TRP A 145 16.26 6.83 -7.48
CA TRP A 145 17.26 6.88 -6.41
C TRP A 145 16.64 7.01 -5.01
N ASP A 146 15.43 7.57 -4.92
CA ASP A 146 14.64 7.76 -3.70
C ASP A 146 13.69 6.59 -3.39
N ALA A 147 13.88 5.43 -4.04
CA ALA A 147 13.08 4.24 -3.75
C ALA A 147 13.23 3.81 -2.27
N GLU A 148 12.10 3.55 -1.63
CA GLU A 148 12.00 3.14 -0.23
C GLU A 148 11.70 1.64 -0.10
N ASN A 149 12.21 1.01 0.96
CA ASN A 149 11.84 -0.34 1.33
C ASN A 149 10.51 -0.35 2.11
N SER A 150 10.00 -1.53 2.46
CA SER A 150 8.79 -1.67 3.29
C SER A 150 8.91 -1.08 4.70
N GLY A 151 10.13 -0.71 5.12
CA GLY A 151 10.41 0.01 6.36
C GLY A 151 10.48 1.53 6.19
N GLY A 152 10.20 2.08 5.00
CA GLY A 152 10.31 3.50 4.69
C GLY A 152 11.75 4.03 4.64
N GLN A 153 12.75 3.13 4.54
CA GLN A 153 14.15 3.52 4.40
C GLN A 153 14.53 3.53 2.93
N SER A 154 15.20 4.60 2.50
CA SER A 154 15.78 4.76 1.18
C SER A 154 17.03 3.90 0.96
N LEU A 155 17.41 3.68 -0.29
CA LEU A 155 18.66 2.99 -0.65
C LEU A 155 19.89 3.63 0.02
N MET A 156 19.93 4.96 0.10
CA MET A 156 21.02 5.70 0.74
C MET A 156 21.08 5.47 2.24
N GLU A 157 19.95 5.52 2.94
CA GLU A 157 19.89 5.29 4.39
C GLU A 157 20.37 3.88 4.75
N VAL A 158 19.92 2.87 3.99
CA VAL A 158 20.37 1.48 4.19
C VAL A 158 21.87 1.34 3.94
N ALA A 159 22.40 2.01 2.91
CA ALA A 159 23.83 1.99 2.60
C ALA A 159 24.68 2.69 3.68
N LEU A 160 24.17 3.77 4.29
CA LEU A 160 24.80 4.47 5.39
C LEU A 160 24.79 3.63 6.68
N GLU A 161 23.63 3.06 7.03
CA GLU A 161 23.46 2.23 8.22
C GLU A 161 24.40 1.02 8.20
N ARG A 162 24.53 0.37 7.04
CA ARG A 162 25.39 -0.81 6.84
C ARG A 162 26.83 -0.49 6.46
N GLN A 163 27.21 0.79 6.43
CA GLN A 163 28.55 1.26 6.11
C GLN A 163 29.08 0.69 4.78
N LYS A 164 28.30 0.88 3.71
CA LYS A 164 28.57 0.37 2.36
C LYS A 164 29.08 1.47 1.42
N PRO A 165 30.38 1.80 1.43
CA PRO A 165 30.89 3.00 0.76
C PRO A 165 30.81 2.92 -0.78
N HIS A 166 30.89 1.73 -1.38
CA HIS A 166 30.89 1.59 -2.84
C HIS A 166 29.51 1.91 -3.42
N VAL A 167 28.45 1.31 -2.86
CA VAL A 167 27.08 1.64 -3.27
C VAL A 167 26.68 3.07 -2.89
N GLN A 168 27.20 3.64 -1.78
CA GLN A 168 26.96 5.07 -1.47
C GLN A 168 27.45 5.99 -2.58
N THR A 169 28.63 5.74 -3.16
CA THR A 169 29.15 6.51 -4.30
C THR A 169 28.23 6.40 -5.50
N VAL A 170 27.81 5.18 -5.86
CA VAL A 170 26.89 4.96 -6.99
C VAL A 170 25.57 5.68 -6.79
N ILE A 171 24.97 5.61 -5.60
CA ILE A 171 23.69 6.29 -5.32
C ILE A 171 23.84 7.81 -5.43
N ARG A 172 24.95 8.40 -4.97
CA ARG A 172 25.18 9.87 -5.10
C ARG A 172 25.35 10.30 -6.56
N GLU A 173 26.09 9.54 -7.36
CA GLU A 173 26.24 9.80 -8.80
C GLU A 173 24.86 9.81 -9.46
N MET A 174 24.05 8.77 -9.21
CA MET A 174 22.72 8.64 -9.80
C MET A 174 21.76 9.72 -9.30
N GLN A 175 21.87 10.15 -8.04
CA GLN A 175 21.09 11.28 -7.51
C GLN A 175 21.39 12.57 -8.27
N GLN A 176 22.66 12.83 -8.60
CA GLN A 176 23.05 14.02 -9.37
C GLN A 176 22.50 13.96 -10.81
N ASP A 177 22.60 12.79 -11.44
CA ASP A 177 22.12 12.58 -12.81
C ASP A 177 20.59 12.74 -12.92
N GLN A 178 19.84 12.18 -11.97
CA GLN A 178 18.37 12.31 -11.96
C GLN A 178 17.91 13.72 -11.55
N SER A 179 18.62 14.39 -10.63
CA SER A 179 18.29 15.77 -10.25
C SER A 179 18.48 16.77 -11.39
N HIS A 180 19.38 16.49 -12.34
CA HIS A 180 19.57 17.32 -13.52
C HIS A 180 18.44 17.12 -14.56
N LEU A 181 17.74 16.00 -14.55
CA LEU A 181 16.61 15.73 -15.46
C LEU A 181 15.31 16.42 -15.01
N ASP A 182 15.13 16.62 -13.71
CA ASP A 182 13.94 17.28 -13.14
C ASP A 182 14.02 18.82 -13.12
N ALA A 183 15.16 19.41 -13.50
CA ALA A 183 15.29 20.85 -13.62
C ALA A 183 14.49 21.37 -14.83
N PRO A 184 13.48 22.25 -14.65
CA PRO A 184 12.74 22.80 -15.77
C PRO A 184 13.70 23.59 -16.64
N SER A 185 13.77 23.23 -17.92
CA SER A 185 14.40 24.04 -18.95
C SER A 185 13.72 25.41 -18.95
N GLN A 186 14.30 26.37 -18.21
CA GLN A 186 13.87 27.75 -18.25
C GLN A 186 14.19 28.27 -19.65
N SER A 187 13.17 28.28 -20.50
CA SER A 187 13.15 28.97 -21.81
C SER A 187 12.32 30.24 -21.67
#